data_AF-A0A6B3C9V0-F1
#
_entry.id   AF-A0A6B3C9V0-F1
#
_cell.length_a   1.000
_cell.length_b   1.000
_cell.length_c   1.000
_cell.angle_alpha   90.00
_cell.angle_beta   90.00
_cell.angle_gamma   90.00
#
_symmetry.space_group_name_H-M   'P 1'
#
loop_
_entity.id
_entity.type
_entity.pdbx_description
1 polymer ?
#
loop_
_entity_poly.entity_id
_entity_poly.type
_entity_poly.pdbx_seq_one_letter_code
_entity_poly.pdbx_strand_id
1 'polypeptide(L)'
;GGEVVDVDVAQALDRAVDQLSERVEETGAVVTHDGLPVVRGEEPLLVQLLQNLVGNAVKFRHPDRVPHVHVSATRVEDSWEFECRDNGIGIDPQYAERVFVIFQRLHAKDL
;
A
#
# COMPACT_ATOMS: atom_id res chain seq x y z
N GLY A 1 8.16 8.08 -18.70
CA GLY A 1 6.85 8.46 -18.16
C GLY A 1 5.81 7.91 -19.10
N GLY A 2 4.79 7.29 -18.54
CA GLY A 2 3.56 6.95 -19.25
C GLY A 2 2.71 8.19 -19.53
N GLU A 3 1.56 7.97 -20.12
CA GLU A 3 0.58 9.03 -20.39
C GLU A 3 -0.20 9.38 -19.11
N VAL A 4 -0.45 10.67 -18.89
CA VAL A 4 -1.34 11.12 -17.81
C VAL A 4 -2.78 11.02 -18.29
N VAL A 5 -3.53 10.10 -17.69
CA VAL A 5 -4.92 9.80 -18.03
C VAL A 5 -5.79 9.82 -16.78
N ASP A 6 -7.09 9.65 -16.97
CA ASP A 6 -8.02 9.39 -15.88
C ASP A 6 -7.85 7.93 -15.46
N VAL A 7 -7.49 7.72 -14.20
CA VAL A 7 -7.20 6.41 -13.62
C VAL A 7 -8.23 6.08 -12.57
N ASP A 8 -8.96 4.99 -12.76
CA ASP A 8 -9.81 4.39 -11.74
C ASP A 8 -8.92 3.73 -10.68
N VAL A 9 -8.86 4.33 -9.48
CA VAL A 9 -7.94 3.88 -8.43
C VAL A 9 -8.38 2.53 -7.85
N ALA A 10 -9.67 2.16 -7.91
CA ALA A 10 -10.11 0.83 -7.49
C ALA A 10 -9.53 -0.24 -8.43
N GLN A 11 -9.61 -0.03 -9.73
CA GLN A 11 -9.00 -0.95 -10.70
C GLN A 11 -7.47 -0.99 -10.58
N ALA A 12 -6.83 0.14 -10.27
CA ALA A 12 -5.40 0.15 -10.01
C ALA A 12 -5.03 -0.65 -8.74
N LEU A 13 -5.87 -0.59 -7.70
CA LEU A 13 -5.70 -1.40 -6.48
C LEU A 13 -5.90 -2.89 -6.77
N ASP A 14 -6.94 -3.27 -7.52
CA ASP A 14 -7.17 -4.66 -7.90
C ASP A 14 -5.96 -5.25 -8.62
N ARG A 15 -5.40 -4.52 -9.60
CA ARG A 15 -4.19 -4.96 -10.30
C ARG A 15 -2.97 -5.07 -9.38
N ALA A 16 -2.84 -4.17 -8.41
CA ALA A 16 -1.77 -4.23 -7.43
C ALA A 16 -1.92 -5.46 -6.52
N VAL A 17 -3.14 -5.82 -6.12
CA VAL A 17 -3.44 -7.02 -5.33
C VAL A 17 -3.20 -8.29 -6.15
N ASP A 18 -3.61 -8.32 -7.43
CA ASP A 18 -3.37 -9.45 -8.33
C ASP A 18 -1.87 -9.76 -8.49
N GLN A 19 -1.05 -8.71 -8.59
CA GLN A 19 0.41 -8.83 -8.63
C GLN A 19 1.03 -9.34 -7.31
N LEU A 20 0.26 -9.33 -6.22
CA LEU A 20 0.64 -9.81 -4.89
C LEU A 20 -0.07 -11.14 -4.52
N SER A 21 -0.80 -11.75 -5.46
CA SER A 21 -1.69 -12.90 -5.22
C SER A 21 -1.05 -14.02 -4.41
N GLU A 22 0.12 -14.51 -4.81
CA GLU A 22 0.86 -15.57 -4.07
C GLU A 22 1.07 -15.20 -2.60
N ARG A 23 1.51 -13.96 -2.32
CA ARG A 23 1.76 -13.50 -0.93
C ARG A 23 0.46 -13.29 -0.16
N VAL A 24 -0.59 -12.83 -0.83
CA VAL A 24 -1.91 -12.66 -0.22
C VAL A 24 -2.49 -14.02 0.17
N GLU A 25 -2.39 -15.01 -0.71
CA GLU A 25 -2.82 -16.39 -0.47
C GLU A 25 -2.03 -17.04 0.67
N GLU A 26 -0.70 -16.97 0.63
CA GLU A 26 0.18 -17.55 1.66
C GLU A 26 -0.08 -16.99 3.06
N THR A 27 -0.42 -15.70 3.14
CA THR A 27 -0.62 -15.01 4.43
C THR A 27 -2.07 -14.93 4.86
N GLY A 28 -3.02 -15.31 3.99
CA GLY A 28 -4.44 -15.09 4.19
C GLY A 28 -4.82 -13.61 4.30
N ALA A 29 -4.03 -12.71 3.71
CA ALA A 29 -4.25 -11.28 3.85
C ALA A 29 -5.62 -10.85 3.30
N VAL A 30 -6.28 -9.94 4.01
CA VAL A 30 -7.55 -9.35 3.61
C VAL A 30 -7.29 -7.90 3.21
N VAL A 31 -7.46 -7.60 1.93
CA VAL A 31 -7.33 -6.24 1.39
C VAL A 31 -8.73 -5.70 1.11
N THR A 32 -9.04 -4.53 1.66
CA THR A 32 -10.34 -3.86 1.54
C THR A 32 -10.15 -2.41 1.14
N HIS A 33 -11.18 -1.79 0.59
CA HIS A 33 -11.20 -0.37 0.33
C HIS A 33 -12.60 0.22 0.42
N ASP A 34 -12.68 1.53 0.66
CA ASP A 34 -13.91 2.32 0.52
C ASP A 34 -14.12 2.76 -0.94
N GLY A 35 -15.01 3.73 -1.20
CA GLY A 35 -15.16 4.32 -2.53
C GLY A 35 -13.87 5.05 -2.95
N LEU A 36 -13.12 4.48 -3.90
CA LEU A 36 -11.90 5.08 -4.43
C LEU A 36 -12.21 5.98 -5.66
N PRO A 37 -11.55 7.14 -5.78
CA PRO A 37 -11.85 8.10 -6.84
C PRO A 37 -11.20 7.74 -8.18
N VAL A 38 -11.65 8.43 -9.22
CA VAL A 38 -10.87 8.57 -10.46
C VAL A 38 -9.93 9.77 -10.32
N VAL A 39 -8.65 9.59 -10.66
CA VAL A 39 -7.62 10.65 -10.57
C VAL A 39 -6.85 10.82 -11.87
N ARG A 40 -6.31 12.03 -12.09
CA ARG A 40 -5.36 12.29 -13.19
C ARG A 40 -3.98 11.78 -12.80
N GLY A 41 -3.43 10.81 -13.53
CA GLY A 41 -2.10 10.27 -13.24
C GLY A 41 -1.58 9.30 -14.29
N GLU A 42 -0.36 8.82 -14.09
CA GLU A 42 0.20 7.70 -14.86
C GLU A 42 -0.23 6.39 -14.17
N GLU A 43 -1.12 5.63 -14.81
CA GLU A 43 -1.67 4.39 -14.26
C GLU A 43 -0.59 3.39 -13.78
N PRO A 44 0.52 3.14 -14.51
CA PRO A 44 1.55 2.22 -14.03
C PRO A 44 2.21 2.68 -12.72
N LEU A 45 2.36 3.99 -12.51
CA LEU A 45 2.95 4.53 -11.28
C LEU A 45 1.99 4.42 -10.09
N LEU A 46 0.69 4.61 -10.33
CA LEU A 46 -0.32 4.43 -9.29
C LEU A 46 -0.45 2.95 -8.88
N VAL A 47 -0.47 2.03 -9.84
CA VAL A 47 -0.43 0.57 -9.57
C VAL A 47 0.82 0.22 -8.76
N GLN A 48 1.99 0.72 -9.16
CA GLN A 48 3.25 0.48 -8.45
C GLN A 48 3.23 1.06 -7.02
N LEU A 49 2.68 2.26 -6.83
CA LEU A 49 2.53 2.86 -5.50
C LEU A 49 1.66 1.98 -4.59
N LEU A 50 0.47 1.60 -5.06
CA LEU A 50 -0.45 0.74 -4.32
C LEU A 50 0.17 -0.62 -4.02
N GLN A 51 0.84 -1.22 -4.99
CA GLN A 51 1.58 -2.48 -4.81
C GLN A 51 2.65 -2.36 -3.73
N ASN A 52 3.40 -1.25 -3.69
CA ASN A 52 4.41 -1.04 -2.66
C ASN A 52 3.80 -0.89 -1.28
N LEU A 53 2.70 -0.14 -1.14
CA LEU A 53 2.03 0.09 0.13
C LEU A 53 1.41 -1.21 0.67
N VAL A 54 0.56 -1.86 -0.13
CA VAL A 54 -0.07 -3.15 0.22
C VAL A 54 0.98 -4.23 0.42
N GLY A 55 1.98 -4.28 -0.45
CA GLY A 55 3.08 -5.21 -0.36
C GLY A 55 3.89 -5.04 0.92
N ASN A 56 4.11 -3.82 1.40
CA ASN A 56 4.75 -3.58 2.69
C ASN A 56 3.86 -4.03 3.85
N ALA A 57 2.56 -3.71 3.83
CA ALA A 57 1.62 -4.13 4.86
C ALA A 57 1.56 -5.66 5.04
N VAL A 58 1.51 -6.41 3.93
CA VAL A 58 1.52 -7.88 3.95
C VAL A 58 2.89 -8.44 4.39
N LYS A 59 3.98 -7.75 4.03
CA LYS A 59 5.36 -8.16 4.38
C LYS A 59 5.61 -8.03 5.87
N PHE A 60 5.27 -6.87 6.44
CA PHE A 60 5.52 -6.51 7.83
C PHE A 60 4.29 -6.78 8.72
N ARG A 61 3.61 -7.90 8.45
CA ARG A 61 2.49 -8.37 9.26
C ARG A 61 2.95 -8.83 10.64
N HIS A 62 2.03 -8.79 11.59
CA HIS A 62 2.22 -9.47 12.87
C HIS A 62 2.14 -11.00 12.67
N PRO A 63 3.03 -11.82 13.26
CA PRO A 63 3.05 -13.27 13.03
C PRO A 63 1.78 -13.98 13.49
N ASP A 64 1.15 -13.50 14.57
CA ASP A 64 -0.04 -14.12 15.18
C ASP A 64 -1.38 -13.53 14.73
N ARG A 65 -1.41 -12.71 13.67
CA ARG A 65 -2.65 -12.04 13.20
C ARG A 65 -2.78 -12.13 11.69
N VAL A 66 -4.01 -12.28 11.23
CA VAL A 66 -4.32 -12.17 9.79
C VAL A 66 -4.03 -10.73 9.34
N PRO A 67 -3.24 -10.50 8.27
CA PRO A 67 -2.97 -9.17 7.77
C PRO A 67 -4.25 -8.54 7.21
N HIS A 68 -4.65 -7.41 7.76
CA HIS A 68 -5.77 -6.62 7.24
C HIS A 68 -5.21 -5.31 6.73
N VAL A 69 -5.41 -5.05 5.44
CA VAL A 69 -5.00 -3.81 4.78
C VAL A 69 -6.26 -3.11 4.29
N HIS A 70 -6.40 -1.84 4.64
CA HIS A 70 -7.54 -1.01 4.24
C HIS A 70 -7.04 0.23 3.50
N VAL A 71 -7.56 0.45 2.29
CA VAL A 71 -7.24 1.62 1.47
C VAL A 71 -8.45 2.53 1.42
N SER A 72 -8.29 3.79 1.85
CA SER A 72 -9.34 4.79 1.78
C SER A 72 -8.85 6.04 1.04
N ALA A 73 -9.79 6.86 0.60
CA ALA A 73 -9.49 8.11 -0.05
C ALA A 73 -10.47 9.19 0.43
N THR A 74 -9.95 10.33 0.88
CA THR A 74 -10.75 11.48 1.30
C THR A 74 -10.40 12.69 0.44
N ARG A 75 -11.42 13.43 0.01
CA ARG A 75 -11.21 14.69 -0.71
C ARG A 75 -10.79 15.76 0.30
N VAL A 76 -9.62 16.35 0.10
CA VAL A 76 -9.09 17.45 0.91
C VAL A 76 -8.75 18.61 -0.02
N GLU A 77 -9.55 19.68 0.06
CA GLU A 77 -9.47 20.83 -0.85
C GLU A 77 -9.48 20.39 -2.33
N ASP A 78 -8.44 20.74 -3.08
CA ASP A 78 -8.26 20.41 -4.49
C ASP A 78 -7.54 19.08 -4.72
N SER A 79 -7.30 18.29 -3.66
CA SER A 79 -6.52 17.06 -3.70
C SER A 79 -7.26 15.86 -3.12
N TRP A 80 -6.73 14.66 -3.42
CA TRP A 80 -7.14 13.43 -2.78
C TRP A 80 -6.06 13.00 -1.80
N GLU A 81 -6.44 12.79 -0.54
CA GLU A 81 -5.62 12.14 0.46
C GLU A 81 -5.94 10.64 0.44
N PHE A 82 -4.92 9.81 0.19
CA PHE A 82 -5.03 8.36 0.24
C PHE A 82 -4.43 7.84 1.53
N GLU A 83 -5.15 6.97 2.22
CA GLU A 83 -4.68 6.26 3.39
C GLU A 83 -4.53 4.77 3.06
N CYS A 84 -3.40 4.18 3.43
CA CYS A 84 -3.21 2.73 3.46
C CYS A 84 -2.93 2.32 4.90
N ARG A 85 -3.92 1.72 5.56
CA ARG A 85 -3.86 1.32 6.97
C ARG A 85 -3.71 -0.18 7.08
N ASP A 86 -2.80 -0.64 7.95
CA ASP A 86 -2.61 -2.05 8.27
C ASP A 86 -2.65 -2.35 9.77
N ASN A 87 -2.70 -3.64 10.11
CA ASN A 87 -2.66 -4.16 11.49
C ASN A 87 -1.35 -4.91 11.80
N GLY A 88 -0.27 -4.57 11.09
CA GLY A 88 1.04 -5.20 11.19
C GLY A 88 1.80 -4.87 12.47
N ILE A 89 3.12 -5.04 12.42
CA ILE A 89 4.00 -4.82 13.59
C ILE A 89 4.18 -3.34 13.96
N GLY A 90 3.76 -2.42 13.07
CA GLY A 90 4.00 -0.99 13.19
C GLY A 90 5.46 -0.62 12.90
N ILE A 91 5.76 0.67 12.99
CA ILE A 91 7.11 1.21 12.85
C ILE A 91 7.48 1.84 14.19
N ASP A 92 8.61 1.44 14.76
CA ASP A 92 9.13 2.10 15.96
C ASP A 92 9.35 3.60 15.64
N PRO A 93 8.82 4.53 16.46
CA PRO A 93 8.92 5.97 16.22
C PRO A 93 10.33 6.46 15.89
N GLN A 94 11.38 5.81 16.43
CA GLN A 94 12.78 6.16 16.14
C GLN A 94 13.18 5.98 14.66
N TYR A 95 12.39 5.23 13.89
CA TYR A 95 12.63 4.94 12.48
C TYR A 95 11.69 5.67 11.53
N ALA A 96 10.73 6.45 12.03
CA ALA A 96 9.70 7.11 11.23
C ALA A 96 10.29 8.04 10.14
N GLU A 97 11.36 8.76 10.44
CA GLU A 97 12.03 9.62 9.44
C GLU A 97 12.94 8.83 8.49
N ARG A 98 13.40 7.63 8.88
CA ARG A 98 14.40 6.85 8.13
C ARG A 98 13.77 5.94 7.08
N VAL A 99 12.51 5.53 7.25
CA VAL A 99 11.81 4.65 6.31
C VAL A 99 11.58 5.26 4.92
N PHE A 100 11.64 6.59 4.81
CA PHE A 100 11.50 7.32 3.53
C PHE A 100 12.84 7.81 2.94
N VAL A 101 13.97 7.57 3.62
CA VAL A 101 15.28 7.92 3.07
C VAL A 101 15.69 6.86 2.05
N ILE A 102 15.90 7.30 0.81
CA ILE A 102 16.36 6.43 -0.29
C ILE A 102 17.64 5.69 0.16
N PHE A 103 17.65 4.36 -0.01
CA PHE A 103 18.73 3.42 0.35
C PHE A 103 18.89 3.01 1.83
N GLN A 104 17.98 3.37 2.73
CA GLN A 104 17.99 2.81 4.09
C GLN A 104 17.05 1.59 4.21
N ARG A 105 17.62 0.40 4.45
CA ARG A 105 16.85 -0.76 4.95
C ARG A 105 16.93 -0.76 6.47
N LEU A 106 15.79 -0.84 7.14
CA LEU A 106 15.77 -1.22 8.54
C LEU A 106 16.27 -2.66 8.63
N HIS A 107 17.44 -2.85 9.22
CA HIS A 107 17.94 -4.17 9.53
C HIS A 107 16.99 -4.80 10.55
N ALA A 108 16.14 -5.73 10.10
CA ALA A 108 15.62 -6.75 10.98
C ALA A 108 16.85 -7.55 11.42
N LYS A 109 17.39 -7.26 12.60
CA LYS A 109 18.32 -8.17 13.25
C LYS A 109 17.56 -9.47 13.44
N ASP A 110 18.08 -10.50 12.77
CA ASP A 110 17.86 -11.93 12.93
C ASP A 110 16.90 -12.28 14.09
N LEU A 111 15.72 -12.79 13.72
CA LEU A 111 14.98 -13.71 14.58
C LEU A 111 15.78 -15.01 14.71
#